data_AF-A0A2A2KRU9-F1
#
_entry.id   AF-A0A2A2KRU9-F1
#
_cell.length_a   1.000
_cell.length_b   1.000
_cell.length_c   1.000
_cell.angle_alpha   90.00
_cell.angle_beta   90.00
_cell.angle_gamma   90.00
#
_symmetry.space_group_name_H-M   'P 1'
#
loop_
_entity.id
_entity.type
_entity.pdbx_description
1 polymer ?
#
loop_
_entity_poly.entity_id
_entity_poly.type
_entity_poly.pdbx_seq_one_letter_code
_entity_poly.pdbx_strand_id
1 'polypeptide(L)'
;MFQHDQIYEIRHIRKYPNDELQAYYEKKRAFEEMLHKMDAEKNRVKQSKSTAQIEKRAQAYQAAVEQFDMSTNALIEHVETLKKGKVQCVADMYAFLDVHKKYHDELANIFAEIESKQ
;
A
#
# COMPACT_ATOMS: atom_id res chain seq x y z
N MET A 1 20.25 -11.63 22.38
CA MET A 1 20.26 -11.42 20.91
C MET A 1 18.87 -11.67 20.32
N PHE A 2 18.24 -12.82 20.59
CA PHE A 2 16.88 -13.20 20.14
C PHE A 2 15.75 -12.16 20.32
N GLN A 3 15.70 -11.40 21.42
CA GLN A 3 14.65 -10.41 21.64
C GLN A 3 14.70 -9.21 20.67
N HIS A 4 15.88 -8.83 20.18
CA HIS A 4 16.02 -7.64 19.35
C HIS A 4 15.55 -7.91 17.92
N ASP A 5 15.89 -9.08 17.38
CA ASP A 5 15.55 -9.50 16.01
C ASP A 5 14.04 -9.74 15.88
N GLN A 6 13.41 -10.37 16.88
CA GLN A 6 11.95 -10.57 16.92
C GLN A 6 11.16 -9.24 16.97
N ILE A 7 11.65 -8.23 17.71
CA ILE A 7 10.98 -6.92 17.81
C ILE A 7 11.07 -6.17 16.47
N TYR A 8 12.18 -6.30 15.76
CA TYR A 8 12.38 -5.68 14.45
C TYR A 8 11.42 -6.27 13.40
N GLU A 9 11.35 -7.60 13.32
CA GLU A 9 10.48 -8.31 12.38
C GLU A 9 8.99 -8.06 12.66
N ILE A 10 8.56 -8.09 13.92
CA ILE A 10 7.17 -7.78 14.33
C ILE A 10 6.77 -6.36 13.91
N ARG A 11 7.68 -5.39 14.02
CA ARG A 11 7.41 -4.00 13.64
C ARG A 11 7.16 -3.86 12.14
N HIS A 12 7.95 -4.55 11.32
CA HIS A 12 7.82 -4.52 9.86
C HIS A 12 6.55 -5.22 9.39
N ILE A 13 6.23 -6.38 9.97
CA ILE A 13 5.00 -7.13 9.71
C ILE A 13 3.75 -6.30 10.01
N ARG A 14 3.78 -5.47 11.06
CA ARG A 14 2.65 -4.58 11.43
C ARG A 14 2.51 -3.33 10.57
N LYS A 15 3.61 -2.84 10.00
CA LYS A 15 3.63 -1.58 9.24
C LYS A 15 2.91 -1.69 7.90
N TYR A 16 3.13 -2.79 7.17
CA TYR A 16 2.54 -3.01 5.85
C TYR A 16 0.99 -2.99 5.84
N PRO A 17 0.28 -3.76 6.68
CA PRO A 17 -1.19 -3.77 6.67
C PRO A 17 -1.83 -2.50 7.24
N ASN A 18 -1.15 -1.76 8.11
CA ASN A 18 -1.73 -0.59 8.78
C ASN A 18 -1.45 0.72 8.04
N ASP A 19 -0.20 0.99 7.66
CA ASP A 19 0.17 2.31 7.16
C ASP A 19 0.09 2.37 5.63
N GLU A 20 0.64 1.38 4.93
CA GLU A 20 0.71 1.43 3.47
C GLU A 20 -0.63 1.14 2.80
N LEU A 21 -1.40 0.20 3.36
CA LEU A 21 -2.73 -0.13 2.86
C LEU A 21 -3.74 1.00 3.14
N GLN A 22 -3.61 1.69 4.27
CA GLN A 22 -4.44 2.86 4.56
C GLN A 22 -4.13 4.01 3.60
N ALA A 23 -2.85 4.30 3.36
CA ALA A 23 -2.43 5.29 2.36
C ALA A 23 -2.94 4.95 0.95
N TYR A 24 -3.06 3.66 0.61
CA TYR A 24 -3.67 3.23 -0.64
C TYR A 24 -5.15 3.60 -0.73
N TYR A 25 -5.93 3.35 0.33
CA TYR A 25 -7.35 3.69 0.33
C TYR A 25 -7.58 5.20 0.22
N GLU A 26 -6.75 6.01 0.87
CA GLU A 26 -6.80 7.48 0.75
C GLU A 26 -6.49 7.94 -0.68
N LYS A 27 -5.43 7.41 -1.30
CA LYS A 27 -5.09 7.72 -2.70
C LYS A 27 -6.15 7.24 -3.69
N LYS A 28 -6.73 6.07 -3.47
CA LYS A 28 -7.84 5.52 -4.27
C LYS A 28 -9.06 6.43 -4.20
N ARG A 29 -9.41 6.91 -3.00
CA ARG A 29 -10.51 7.84 -2.82
C ARG A 29 -10.26 9.17 -3.56
N ALA A 30 -9.05 9.72 -3.44
CA ALA A 30 -8.68 10.95 -4.15
C ALA A 30 -8.76 10.76 -5.69
N PHE A 31 -8.32 9.61 -6.20
CA PHE A 31 -8.46 9.25 -7.61
C PHE A 31 -9.93 9.18 -8.05
N GLU A 32 -10.81 8.55 -7.25
CA GLU A 32 -12.25 8.48 -7.54
C GLU A 32 -12.90 9.87 -7.55
N GLU A 33 -12.53 10.75 -6.62
CA GLU A 33 -12.99 12.14 -6.60
C GLU A 33 -12.55 12.90 -7.85
N MET A 34 -11.31 12.70 -8.32
CA MET A 34 -10.82 13.31 -9.57
C MET A 34 -11.51 12.74 -10.81
N LEU A 35 -11.78 11.44 -10.86
CA LEU A 35 -12.54 10.79 -11.93
C LEU A 35 -13.93 11.43 -12.08
N HIS A 36 -14.65 11.54 -10.96
CA HIS A 36 -15.97 12.17 -10.94
C HIS A 36 -15.94 13.64 -11.37
N LYS A 37 -14.91 14.39 -10.95
CA LYS A 37 -14.72 15.79 -11.37
C LYS A 37 -14.45 15.90 -12.87
N MET A 38 -13.58 15.05 -13.42
CA MET A 38 -13.29 15.00 -14.85
C MET A 38 -14.55 14.68 -15.66
N ASP A 39 -15.33 13.67 -15.24
CA ASP A 39 -16.57 13.30 -15.92
C ASP A 39 -17.63 14.40 -15.84
N ALA A 40 -17.72 15.11 -14.71
CA ALA A 40 -18.61 16.26 -14.59
C ALA A 40 -18.24 17.37 -15.58
N GLU A 41 -16.96 17.71 -15.72
CA GLU A 41 -16.51 18.70 -16.71
C GLU A 41 -16.71 18.23 -18.15
N LYS A 42 -16.44 16.95 -18.44
CA LYS A 42 -16.75 16.34 -19.75
C LYS A 42 -18.22 16.50 -20.12
N ASN A 43 -19.11 16.25 -19.16
CA ASN A 43 -20.54 16.41 -19.37
C ASN A 43 -20.95 17.88 -19.57
N ARG A 44 -20.31 18.82 -18.87
CA ARG A 44 -20.53 20.27 -19.08
C ARG A 44 -20.12 20.72 -20.48
N VAL A 45 -19.02 20.19 -21.02
CA VAL A 45 -18.63 20.44 -22.42
C VAL A 45 -19.73 19.96 -23.37
N LYS A 46 -20.21 18.72 -23.19
CA LYS A 46 -21.28 18.12 -24.03
C LYS A 46 -22.60 18.89 -23.99
N GLN A 47 -22.92 19.52 -22.86
CA GLN A 47 -24.16 20.28 -22.66
C GLN A 47 -24.08 21.72 -23.19
N SER A 48 -22.90 22.18 -23.62
CA SER A 48 -22.70 23.55 -24.08
C SER A 48 -23.39 23.80 -25.42
N LYS A 49 -24.03 24.96 -25.57
CA LYS A 49 -24.89 25.29 -26.73
C LYS A 49 -24.26 26.31 -27.69
N SER A 50 -23.11 26.88 -27.33
CA SER A 50 -22.39 27.84 -28.16
C SER A 50 -20.90 27.55 -28.18
N THR A 51 -20.23 27.93 -29.27
CA THR A 51 -18.79 27.75 -29.45
C THR A 51 -17.98 28.37 -28.32
N ALA A 52 -18.31 29.61 -27.90
CA ALA A 52 -17.62 30.28 -26.80
C ALA A 52 -17.78 29.54 -25.46
N GLN A 53 -18.93 28.90 -25.21
CA GLN A 53 -19.12 28.06 -24.02
C GLN A 53 -18.29 26.77 -24.11
N ILE A 54 -18.26 26.14 -25.29
CA ILE A 54 -17.47 24.93 -25.54
C ILE A 54 -15.99 25.20 -25.28
N GLU A 55 -15.42 26.27 -25.84
CA GLU A 55 -14.00 26.61 -25.66
C GLU A 55 -13.64 26.83 -24.19
N LYS A 56 -14.44 27.62 -23.46
CA LYS A 56 -14.21 27.85 -22.03
C LYS A 56 -14.31 26.57 -21.20
N ARG A 57 -15.26 25.68 -21.52
CA ARG A 57 -15.44 24.41 -20.82
C ARG A 57 -14.39 23.38 -21.20
N ALA A 58 -13.90 23.40 -22.44
CA ALA A 58 -12.83 22.53 -22.90
C ALA A 58 -11.52 22.80 -22.14
N GLN A 59 -11.21 24.06 -21.85
CA GLN A 59 -10.06 24.42 -21.00
C GLN A 59 -10.21 23.86 -19.57
N ALA A 60 -11.40 23.98 -18.98
CA ALA A 60 -11.67 23.42 -17.65
C ALA A 60 -11.61 21.89 -17.63
N TYR A 61 -12.12 21.24 -18.68
CA TYR A 61 -12.03 19.79 -18.84
C TYR A 61 -10.57 19.34 -19.00
N GLN A 62 -9.79 20.04 -19.82
CA GLN A 62 -8.36 19.76 -20.01
C GLN A 62 -7.59 19.80 -18.68
N ALA A 63 -7.81 20.84 -17.88
CA ALA A 63 -7.20 20.95 -16.55
C ALA A 63 -7.65 19.80 -15.60
N ALA A 64 -8.89 19.34 -15.72
CA ALA A 64 -9.39 18.20 -14.94
C ALA A 64 -8.77 16.87 -15.39
N VAL A 65 -8.54 16.68 -16.70
CA VAL A 65 -7.82 15.52 -17.25
C VAL A 65 -6.39 15.48 -16.74
N GLU A 66 -5.66 16.60 -16.77
CA GLU A 66 -4.29 16.68 -16.26
C GLU A 66 -4.20 16.31 -14.76
N GLN A 67 -5.14 16.82 -13.94
CA GLN A 67 -5.22 16.45 -12.52
C GLN A 67 -5.54 14.96 -12.32
N PHE A 68 -6.45 14.41 -13.14
CA PHE A 68 -6.79 12.99 -13.12
C PHE A 68 -5.59 12.11 -13.50
N ASP A 69 -4.84 12.48 -14.54
CA ASP A 69 -3.65 11.73 -14.98
C ASP A 69 -2.56 11.74 -13.90
N MET A 70 -2.31 12.89 -13.28
CA MET A 70 -1.38 12.99 -12.15
C MET A 70 -1.81 12.09 -10.98
N SER A 71 -3.10 12.09 -10.62
CA SER A 71 -3.63 11.24 -9.55
C SER A 71 -3.54 9.75 -9.90
N THR A 72 -3.80 9.40 -11.16
CA THR A 72 -3.70 8.04 -11.69
C THR A 72 -2.27 7.51 -11.59
N ASN A 73 -1.30 8.29 -12.06
CA ASN A 73 0.12 7.91 -12.00
C ASN A 73 0.59 7.73 -10.55
N ALA A 74 0.22 8.64 -9.65
CA ALA A 74 0.55 8.52 -8.23
C ALA A 74 -0.07 7.26 -7.58
N LEU A 75 -1.28 6.88 -7.98
CA LEU A 75 -1.92 5.65 -7.51
C LEU A 75 -1.23 4.40 -8.06
N ILE A 76 -0.87 4.39 -9.35
CA ILE A 76 -0.12 3.29 -9.98
C ILE A 76 1.22 3.07 -9.25
N GLU A 77 2.00 4.14 -9.04
CA GLU A 77 3.28 4.08 -8.33
C GLU A 77 3.12 3.54 -6.90
N HIS A 78 2.06 3.96 -6.20
CA HIS A 78 1.77 3.45 -4.86
C HIS A 78 1.39 1.97 -4.87
N VAL A 79 0.59 1.52 -5.84
CA VAL A 79 0.23 0.10 -6.00
C VAL A 79 1.46 -0.76 -6.29
N GLU A 80 2.39 -0.30 -7.11
CA GLU A 80 3.64 -1.01 -7.37
C GLU A 80 4.52 -1.09 -6.11
N THR A 81 4.53 -0.03 -5.29
CA THR A 81 5.22 -0.03 -4.00
C THR A 81 4.58 -1.02 -3.02
N LEU A 82 3.25 -1.07 -2.94
CA LEU A 82 2.53 -2.04 -2.12
C LEU A 82 2.84 -3.49 -2.49
N LYS A 83 2.90 -3.81 -3.79
CA LYS A 83 3.27 -5.17 -4.23
C LYS A 83 4.63 -5.58 -3.66
N LYS A 84 5.61 -4.68 -3.69
CA LYS A 84 6.95 -4.90 -3.11
C LYS A 84 6.87 -5.04 -1.58
N GLY A 85 6.13 -4.16 -0.92
CA GLY A 85 5.91 -4.20 0.53
C GLY A 85 5.27 -5.52 0.98
N LYS A 86 4.31 -6.08 0.22
CA LYS A 86 3.70 -7.38 0.51
C LYS A 86 4.72 -8.50 0.51
N VAL A 87 5.55 -8.55 -0.53
CA VAL A 87 6.59 -9.58 -0.67
C VAL A 87 7.58 -9.49 0.49
N GLN A 88 8.00 -8.27 0.85
CA GLN A 88 8.88 -8.06 2.00
C GLN A 88 8.22 -8.49 3.32
N CYS A 89 6.95 -8.10 3.54
CA CYS A 89 6.22 -8.49 4.75
C CYS A 89 6.10 -10.02 4.90
N VAL A 90 5.85 -10.74 3.80
CA VAL A 90 5.86 -12.21 3.80
C VAL A 90 7.25 -12.77 4.11
N ALA A 91 8.30 -12.21 3.54
CA ALA A 91 9.67 -12.61 3.84
C ALA A 91 10.02 -12.38 5.32
N ASP A 92 9.63 -11.24 5.88
CA ASP A 92 9.81 -10.91 7.30
C ASP A 92 9.05 -11.88 8.21
N MET A 93 7.84 -12.32 7.82
CA MET A 93 7.10 -13.36 8.54
C MET A 93 7.85 -14.70 8.55
N TYR A 94 8.43 -15.12 7.42
CA TYR A 94 9.21 -16.35 7.36
C TYR A 94 10.48 -16.26 8.21
N ALA A 95 11.19 -15.12 8.19
CA ALA A 95 12.36 -14.89 9.03
C ALA A 95 12.01 -15.01 10.52
N PHE A 96 10.91 -14.36 10.94
CA PHE A 96 10.40 -14.46 12.31
C PHE A 96 10.08 -15.90 12.72
N LEU A 97 9.40 -16.67 11.86
CA LEU A 97 9.07 -18.07 12.14
C LEU A 97 10.33 -18.94 12.24
N ASP A 98 11.36 -18.68 11.44
CA ASP A 98 12.63 -19.41 11.47
C ASP A 98 13.41 -19.13 12.78
N VAL A 99 13.47 -17.87 13.21
CA VAL A 99 14.07 -17.49 14.51
C VAL A 99 13.31 -18.15 15.66
N HIS A 100 11.98 -18.13 15.60
CA HIS A 100 11.15 -18.75 16.63
C HIS A 100 11.34 -20.28 16.65
N LYS A 101 11.42 -20.93 15.49
CA LYS A 101 11.69 -22.37 15.41
C LYS A 101 13.05 -22.73 16.04
N LYS A 102 14.12 -22.00 15.69
CA LYS A 102 15.46 -22.23 16.26
C LYS A 102 15.47 -22.13 17.78
N TYR A 103 14.78 -21.13 18.33
CA TYR A 103 14.64 -20.97 19.77
C TYR A 103 13.96 -22.19 20.44
N HIS A 104 12.90 -22.74 19.82
CA HIS A 104 12.24 -23.95 20.33
C HIS A 104 13.10 -25.20 20.18
N ASP A 105 13.84 -25.35 19.08
CA ASP A 105 14.78 -26.45 18.88
C ASP A 105 15.91 -26.43 19.93
N GLU A 106 16.46 -25.26 20.24
CA GLU A 106 17.47 -25.07 21.29
C GLU A 106 16.91 -25.43 22.68
N LEU A 107 15.70 -24.98 23.02
CA LEU A 107 15.04 -25.34 24.28
C LEU A 107 14.79 -26.85 24.38
N ALA A 108 14.32 -27.49 23.31
CA ALA A 108 14.07 -28.92 23.29
C ALA A 108 15.36 -29.71 23.57
N ASN A 109 16.49 -29.29 22.98
CA ASN A 109 17.79 -29.90 23.25
C ASN A 109 18.23 -29.72 24.71
N ILE A 110 18.05 -28.53 25.28
CA ILE A 110 18.35 -28.26 26.70
C ILE A 110 17.52 -29.16 27.61
N PHE A 111 16.22 -29.32 27.35
CA PHE A 111 15.37 -30.19 28.15
C PHE A 111 15.77 -31.66 28.04
N ALA A 112 16.07 -32.14 26.83
CA ALA A 112 16.54 -33.51 26.62
C ALA A 112 17.87 -33.79 27.35
N GLU A 113 18.79 -32.82 27.37
CA GLU A 113 20.04 -32.93 28.14
C GLU A 113 19.81 -33.00 29.65
N ILE A 114 18.85 -32.24 30.18
CA ILE A 114 18.49 -32.27 31.60
C ILE A 114 17.89 -33.63 31.98
N GLU A 115 16.96 -34.15 31.18
CA GLU A 115 16.33 -35.46 31.40
C GLU A 115 17.35 -36.60 31.33
N SER A 116 18.34 -36.52 30.44
CA SER A 116 19.39 -37.54 30.34
C SER A 116 20.36 -37.61 31.54
N LYS A 117 20.36 -36.59 32.41
CA LYS A 117 21.23 -36.47 33.58
C LYS A 117 20.52 -36.83 34.90
N GLN A 118 19.23 -37.17 34.85
CA GLN A 118 18.44 -37.68 35.98
C GLN A 118 18.35 -39.22 35.93
#